data_AF-A0A0G0Y1S9-F1
#
_entry.id   AF-A0A0G0Y1S9-F1
#
_cell.length_a   1.000
_cell.length_b   1.000
_cell.length_c   1.000
_cell.angle_alpha   90.00
_cell.angle_beta   90.00
_cell.angle_gamma   90.00
#
_symmetry.space_group_name_H-M   'P 1'
#
loop_
_entity.id
_entity.type
_entity.pdbx_description
1 polymer ?
#
loop_
_entity_poly.entity_id
_entity_poly.type
_entity_poly.pdbx_seq_one_letter_code
_entity_poly.pdbx_strand_id
1 'polypeptide(L)'
;MFDSPYDLLLKRYPFVLDTVYCSCLISFFQAVKFQEEATRIYVCKIREEDDLERIRDIGSTWRKTQVLHWRGVEYCRDSEEFCELIGCAFRSANLHPEFQNVLLASGHQFLDRIARPSDPLQTVLTKAEAIRHFLEIKSLLVEFNHRTPTNSYSQTSLLQ
;
A
#
# COMPACT_ATOMS: atom_id res chain seq x y z
N MET A 1 8.03 -15.68 13.37
CA MET A 1 6.67 -15.09 13.47
C MET A 1 6.14 -15.10 12.04
N PHE A 2 5.12 -15.88 11.72
CA PHE A 2 4.59 -15.86 10.34
C PHE A 2 3.99 -14.48 10.09
N ASP A 3 4.42 -13.81 9.02
CA ASP A 3 3.77 -12.59 8.57
C ASP A 3 2.28 -12.85 8.44
N SER A 4 1.50 -11.97 9.06
CA SER A 4 0.06 -12.00 8.86
C SER A 4 -0.21 -11.84 7.35
N PRO A 5 -1.23 -12.49 6.76
CA PRO A 5 -1.57 -12.33 5.33
C PRO A 5 -1.72 -10.87 4.90
N TYR A 6 -1.89 -9.95 5.85
CA TYR A 6 -2.10 -8.52 5.66
C TYR A 6 -0.79 -7.73 5.60
N ASP A 7 0.24 -8.17 6.32
CA ASP A 7 1.58 -7.63 6.10
C ASP A 7 2.04 -7.96 4.68
N LEU A 8 1.59 -9.09 4.13
CA LEU A 8 1.86 -9.46 2.74
C LEU A 8 1.25 -8.46 1.74
N LEU A 9 0.02 -7.98 1.98
CA LEU A 9 -0.60 -6.96 1.12
C LEU A 9 0.23 -5.67 1.06
N LEU A 10 0.87 -5.29 2.17
CA LEU A 10 1.72 -4.11 2.20
C LEU A 10 3.13 -4.37 1.67
N LYS A 11 3.66 -5.60 1.82
CA LYS A 11 5.07 -5.94 1.57
C LYS A 11 5.36 -6.57 0.21
N ARG A 12 4.37 -7.16 -0.48
CA ARG A 12 4.67 -8.05 -1.64
C ARG A 12 4.45 -7.46 -3.02
N TYR A 13 3.50 -6.54 -3.16
CA TYR A 13 2.96 -6.21 -4.48
C TYR A 13 3.56 -4.92 -5.03
N PRO A 14 4.32 -4.98 -6.13
CA PRO A 14 4.90 -3.80 -6.75
C PRO A 14 3.82 -2.98 -7.45
N PHE A 15 4.08 -1.69 -7.60
CA PHE A 15 3.20 -0.76 -8.29
C PHE A 15 3.96 0.43 -8.85
N VAL A 16 3.28 1.22 -9.68
CA VAL A 16 3.80 2.49 -10.20
C VAL A 16 2.89 3.62 -9.71
N LEU A 17 3.50 4.66 -9.16
CA LEU A 17 2.83 5.89 -8.74
C LEU A 17 3.62 7.08 -9.30
N ASP A 18 2.94 7.98 -10.02
CA ASP A 18 3.55 9.15 -10.67
C ASP A 18 4.83 8.82 -11.45
N THR A 19 4.78 7.73 -12.23
CA THR A 19 5.90 7.16 -13.01
C THR A 19 7.06 6.59 -12.18
N VAL A 20 6.96 6.59 -10.85
CA VAL A 20 7.95 5.99 -9.95
C VAL A 20 7.55 4.55 -9.64
N TYR A 21 8.47 3.62 -9.87
CA TYR A 21 8.30 2.22 -9.48
C TYR A 21 8.54 2.06 -7.97
N CYS A 22 7.57 1.44 -7.30
CA CYS A 22 7.64 1.03 -5.89
C CYS A 22 7.59 -0.51 -5.80
N SER A 23 8.48 -1.12 -5.03
CA SER A 23 8.53 -2.57 -4.83
C SER A 23 7.32 -3.09 -4.04
N CYS A 24 6.80 -2.26 -3.12
CA CYS A 24 5.62 -2.50 -2.31
C CYS A 24 5.18 -1.22 -1.55
N LEU A 25 4.02 -1.25 -0.88
CA LEU A 25 3.52 -0.11 -0.11
C LEU A 25 4.45 0.28 1.05
N ILE A 26 5.12 -0.69 1.69
CA ILE A 26 6.11 -0.38 2.74
C ILE A 26 7.26 0.45 2.19
N SER A 27 7.81 0.06 1.04
CA SER A 27 8.90 0.82 0.41
C SER A 27 8.50 2.26 0.14
N PHE A 28 7.27 2.49 -0.33
CA PHE A 28 6.71 3.83 -0.54
C PHE A 28 6.59 4.62 0.78
N PHE A 29 6.07 4.01 1.85
CA PHE A 29 5.97 4.70 3.15
C PHE A 29 7.34 5.01 3.77
N GLN A 30 8.38 4.25 3.47
CA GLN A 30 9.75 4.61 3.83
C GLN A 30 10.25 5.76 2.95
N ALA A 31 9.98 5.70 1.66
CA ALA A 31 10.48 6.67 0.68
C ALA A 31 9.99 8.10 0.96
N VAL A 32 8.71 8.29 1.31
CA VAL A 32 8.14 9.62 1.59
C VAL A 32 8.78 10.36 2.77
N LYS A 33 9.59 9.67 3.59
CA LYS A 33 10.35 10.26 4.69
C LYS A 33 11.56 11.07 4.22
N PHE A 34 11.98 10.88 2.97
CA PHE A 34 13.20 11.45 2.42
C PHE A 34 12.88 12.62 1.48
N GLN A 35 13.47 13.78 1.78
CA GLN A 35 13.34 14.99 0.97
C GLN A 35 14.01 14.85 -0.40
N GLU A 36 15.22 14.31 -0.42
CA GLU A 36 16.04 14.16 -1.63
C GLU A 36 15.43 13.12 -2.59
N GLU A 37 15.24 13.50 -3.85
CA GLU A 37 14.48 12.71 -4.82
C GLU A 37 15.18 11.41 -5.22
N ALA A 38 16.51 11.42 -5.42
CA ALA A 38 17.24 10.21 -5.79
C ALA A 38 17.18 9.17 -4.67
N THR A 39 17.32 9.58 -3.42
CA THR A 39 17.18 8.74 -2.23
C THR A 39 15.78 8.17 -2.14
N ARG A 40 14.75 9.00 -2.32
CA ARG A 40 13.35 8.53 -2.30
C ARG A 40 13.08 7.49 -3.39
N ILE A 41 13.54 7.72 -4.63
CA ILE A 41 13.42 6.76 -5.74
C ILE A 41 14.19 5.47 -5.44
N TYR A 42 15.37 5.56 -4.83
CA TYR A 42 16.13 4.39 -4.40
C TYR A 42 15.35 3.58 -3.35
N VAL A 43 14.81 4.25 -2.34
CA VAL A 43 14.04 3.61 -1.26
C VAL A 43 12.77 2.94 -1.79
N CYS A 44 12.06 3.55 -2.75
CA CYS A 44 10.92 2.92 -3.43
C CYS A 44 11.28 1.57 -4.07
N LYS A 45 12.53 1.33 -4.46
CA LYS A 45 12.94 0.08 -5.13
C LYS A 45 13.34 -1.02 -4.14
N ILE A 46 13.54 -0.72 -2.86
CA ILE A 46 13.99 -1.69 -1.86
C ILE A 46 12.91 -2.73 -1.64
N ARG A 47 13.23 -4.00 -1.87
CA ARG A 47 12.31 -5.13 -1.67
C ARG A 47 12.61 -5.93 -0.40
N GLU A 48 13.88 -6.02 -0.04
CA GLU A 48 14.33 -6.83 1.09
C GLU A 48 13.87 -6.21 2.41
N GLU A 49 13.24 -7.02 3.25
CA GLU A 49 12.68 -6.57 4.53
C GLU A 49 13.77 -6.04 5.47
N ASP A 50 14.92 -6.72 5.52
CA ASP A 50 16.06 -6.32 6.32
C ASP A 50 16.57 -4.91 5.95
N ASP A 51 16.57 -4.58 4.66
CA ASP A 51 16.99 -3.26 4.20
C ASP A 51 15.96 -2.18 4.53
N LEU A 52 14.66 -2.48 4.41
CA LEU A 52 13.58 -1.59 4.85
C LEU A 52 13.62 -1.34 6.36
N GLU A 53 14.00 -2.34 7.15
CA GLU A 53 14.15 -2.20 8.60
C GLU A 53 15.38 -1.36 8.97
N ARG A 54 16.52 -1.56 8.29
CA ARG A 54 17.73 -0.75 8.47
C ARG A 54 17.48 0.74 8.23
N ILE A 55 16.67 1.07 7.24
CA ILE A 55 16.36 2.47 6.92
C ILE A 55 15.15 3.02 7.69
N ARG A 56 14.46 2.21 8.50
CA ARG A 56 13.19 2.60 9.13
C ARG A 56 13.30 3.88 9.96
N ASP A 57 14.41 3.99 10.68
CA ASP A 57 14.70 5.11 11.59
C ASP A 57 15.63 6.15 10.93
N ILE A 58 16.20 5.83 9.77
CA ILE A 58 16.86 6.79 8.88
C ILE A 58 15.77 7.70 8.28
N GLY A 59 16.02 9.01 8.28
CA GLY A 59 15.02 9.98 7.84
C GLY A 59 13.96 10.31 8.89
N SER A 60 14.08 9.86 10.14
CA SER A 60 13.12 10.13 11.24
C SER A 60 12.93 11.61 11.61
N THR A 61 13.66 12.55 10.99
CA THR A 61 13.42 14.00 11.09
C THR A 61 11.97 14.37 10.77
N TRP A 62 11.32 13.66 9.84
CA TRP A 62 9.90 13.86 9.53
C TRP A 62 8.99 13.73 10.76
N ARG A 63 9.35 12.92 11.78
CA ARG A 63 8.56 12.81 13.01
C ARG A 63 8.57 14.11 13.84
N LYS A 64 9.61 14.92 13.71
CA LYS A 64 9.70 16.23 14.39
C LYS A 64 9.00 17.32 13.59
N THR A 65 9.19 17.33 12.27
CA THR A 65 8.62 18.36 11.39
C THR A 65 7.18 18.06 11.01
N GLN A 66 6.76 16.80 11.09
CA GLN A 66 5.51 16.27 10.50
C GLN A 66 5.39 16.57 9.00
N VAL A 67 6.52 16.71 8.30
CA VAL A 67 6.59 16.97 6.86
C VAL A 67 7.12 15.75 6.12
N LEU A 68 6.39 15.33 5.10
CA LEU A 68 6.71 14.23 4.19
C LEU A 68 6.86 14.76 2.76
N HIS A 69 7.52 13.99 1.89
CA HIS A 69 7.94 14.48 0.58
C HIS A 69 7.56 13.51 -0.53
N TRP A 70 6.95 14.03 -1.59
CA TRP A 70 6.67 13.26 -2.81
C TRP A 70 6.74 14.16 -4.04
N ARG A 71 7.46 13.72 -5.09
CA ARG A 71 7.59 14.43 -6.37
C ARG A 71 7.92 15.93 -6.27
N GLY A 72 8.76 16.30 -5.29
CA GLY A 72 9.17 17.69 -5.05
C GLY A 72 8.17 18.52 -4.26
N VAL A 73 7.06 17.93 -3.81
CA VAL A 73 6.03 18.56 -2.99
C VAL A 73 6.19 18.11 -1.53
N GLU A 74 6.03 19.06 -0.61
CA GLU A 74 5.97 18.83 0.83
C GLU A 74 4.53 18.64 1.27
N TYR A 75 4.29 17.67 2.14
CA TYR A 75 2.99 17.31 2.67
C TYR A 75 3.04 17.33 4.19
N CYS A 76 2.10 18.03 4.82
CA CYS A 76 1.90 17.85 6.25
C CYS A 76 1.31 16.46 6.51
N ARG A 77 1.80 15.74 7.50
CA ARG A 77 1.38 14.36 7.79
C ARG A 77 -0.13 14.24 8.03
N ASP A 78 -0.76 15.25 8.63
CA ASP A 78 -2.18 15.31 8.94
C ASP A 78 -3.03 15.99 7.85
N SER A 79 -2.42 16.37 6.72
CA SER A 79 -3.12 17.04 5.62
C SER A 79 -4.01 16.08 4.82
N GLU A 80 -5.08 16.64 4.24
CA GLU A 80 -5.97 15.92 3.34
C GLU A 80 -5.23 15.51 2.06
N GLU A 81 -4.33 16.36 1.57
CA GLU A 81 -3.49 16.11 0.41
C GLU A 81 -2.57 14.89 0.62
N PHE A 82 -2.03 14.73 1.84
CA PHE A 82 -1.25 13.55 2.17
C PHE A 82 -2.12 12.30 2.24
N CYS A 83 -3.30 12.40 2.84
CA CYS A 83 -4.28 11.31 2.89
C CYS A 83 -4.64 10.82 1.47
N GLU A 84 -4.86 11.75 0.54
CA GLU A 84 -5.15 11.45 -0.86
C GLU A 84 -3.95 10.80 -1.57
N LEU A 85 -2.72 11.27 -1.31
CA LEU A 85 -1.50 10.65 -1.82
C LEU A 85 -1.39 9.17 -1.37
N ILE A 86 -1.67 8.88 -0.10
CA ILE A 86 -1.71 7.50 0.39
C ILE A 86 -2.80 6.70 -0.35
N GLY A 87 -3.99 7.29 -0.54
CA GLY A 87 -5.08 6.68 -1.31
C GLY A 87 -4.66 6.32 -2.73
N CYS A 88 -3.97 7.21 -3.44
CA CYS A 88 -3.39 6.96 -4.76
C CYS A 88 -2.42 5.77 -4.73
N ALA A 89 -1.52 5.69 -3.75
CA ALA A 89 -0.59 4.57 -3.64
C ALA A 89 -1.32 3.22 -3.47
N PHE A 90 -2.34 3.19 -2.60
CA PHE A 90 -3.17 2.01 -2.38
C PHE A 90 -3.93 1.59 -3.65
N ARG A 91 -4.54 2.55 -4.37
CA ARG A 91 -5.23 2.29 -5.64
C ARG A 91 -4.28 1.79 -6.73
N SER A 92 -3.06 2.34 -6.80
CA SER A 92 -2.02 1.84 -7.70
C SER A 92 -1.59 0.42 -7.35
N ALA A 93 -1.39 0.09 -6.08
CA ALA A 93 -1.09 -1.26 -5.62
C ALA A 93 -2.22 -2.26 -5.95
N ASN A 94 -3.47 -1.79 -5.85
CA ASN A 94 -4.64 -2.58 -6.20
C ASN A 94 -4.72 -2.96 -7.69
N LEU A 95 -3.94 -2.34 -8.58
CA LEU A 95 -3.88 -2.77 -9.99
C LEU A 95 -3.22 -4.15 -10.16
N HIS A 96 -2.52 -4.65 -9.14
CA HIS A 96 -1.91 -5.98 -9.16
C HIS A 96 -2.96 -7.08 -8.92
N PRO A 97 -3.16 -8.05 -9.83
CA PRO A 97 -4.24 -9.05 -9.70
C PRO A 97 -4.17 -9.89 -8.42
N GLU A 98 -2.97 -10.29 -8.01
CA GLU A 98 -2.82 -11.06 -6.75
C GLU A 98 -3.14 -10.24 -5.51
N PHE A 99 -2.92 -8.91 -5.53
CA PHE A 99 -3.31 -8.04 -4.43
C PHE A 99 -4.83 -8.08 -4.26
N GLN A 100 -5.57 -7.96 -5.36
CA GLN A 100 -7.04 -8.03 -5.37
C GLN A 100 -7.53 -9.38 -4.84
N ASN A 101 -6.94 -10.48 -5.31
CA ASN A 101 -7.32 -11.84 -4.89
C ASN A 101 -7.13 -12.04 -3.39
N VAL A 102 -5.97 -11.64 -2.85
CA VAL A 102 -5.69 -11.76 -1.41
C VAL A 102 -6.60 -10.84 -0.59
N LEU A 103 -6.86 -9.61 -1.05
CA LEU A 103 -7.75 -8.68 -0.35
C LEU A 103 -9.21 -9.15 -0.34
N LEU A 104 -9.70 -9.75 -1.41
CA LEU A 104 -11.04 -10.34 -1.45
C LEU A 104 -11.13 -11.55 -0.50
N ALA A 105 -10.12 -12.42 -0.52
CA ALA A 105 -10.06 -13.62 0.33
C ALA A 105 -9.87 -13.32 1.83
N SER A 106 -9.40 -12.13 2.22
CA SER A 106 -9.02 -11.78 3.60
C SER A 106 -10.16 -11.74 4.63
N GLY A 107 -11.43 -11.89 4.21
CA GLY A 107 -12.60 -11.78 5.10
C GLY A 107 -12.72 -10.40 5.77
N HIS A 108 -13.36 -10.33 6.96
CA HIS A 108 -13.39 -9.13 7.81
C HIS A 108 -12.42 -9.22 9.01
N GLN A 109 -11.96 -10.42 9.35
CA GLN A 109 -11.07 -10.69 10.48
C GLN A 109 -9.66 -10.07 10.30
N PHE A 110 -9.36 -9.51 9.13
CA PHE A 110 -8.08 -8.88 8.85
C PHE A 110 -7.87 -7.54 9.54
N LEU A 111 -8.96 -6.83 9.86
CA LEU A 111 -8.90 -5.51 10.49
C LEU A 111 -8.18 -5.56 11.83
N ASP A 112 -8.42 -6.62 12.61
CA ASP A 112 -7.85 -6.77 13.94
C ASP A 112 -6.36 -7.12 13.91
N ARG A 113 -5.91 -7.76 12.83
CA ARG A 113 -4.59 -8.38 12.70
C ARG A 113 -3.55 -7.52 11.98
N ILE A 114 -3.88 -6.29 11.59
CA ILE A 114 -2.92 -5.31 11.09
C ILE A 114 -2.07 -4.81 12.26
N ALA A 115 -0.78 -5.17 12.27
CA ALA A 115 0.18 -4.78 13.28
C ALA A 115 0.82 -3.42 12.92
N ARG A 116 0.10 -2.33 13.18
CA ARG A 116 0.60 -0.95 12.96
C ARG A 116 0.38 -0.03 14.16
N PRO A 117 1.24 0.99 14.32
CA PRO A 117 1.03 2.01 15.35
C PRO A 117 -0.26 2.79 15.12
N SER A 118 -0.86 3.28 16.20
CA SER A 118 -2.04 4.15 16.15
C SER A 118 -1.69 5.63 16.11
N ASP A 119 -0.50 6.01 16.59
CA ASP A 119 -0.08 7.42 16.69
C ASP A 119 0.48 7.94 15.36
N PRO A 120 -0.21 8.88 14.67
CA PRO A 120 0.23 9.43 13.40
C PRO A 120 1.56 10.19 13.50
N LEU A 121 1.94 10.68 14.68
CA LEU A 121 3.23 11.35 14.88
C LEU A 121 4.43 10.39 14.77
N GLN A 122 4.18 9.09 14.97
CA GLN A 122 5.22 8.05 14.95
C GLN A 122 5.19 7.19 13.69
N THR A 123 4.10 7.21 12.91
CA THR A 123 3.94 6.41 11.69
C THR A 123 3.36 7.18 10.51
N VAL A 124 3.93 6.92 9.33
CA VAL A 124 3.44 7.43 8.04
C VAL A 124 2.04 6.88 7.71
N LEU A 125 1.76 5.65 8.16
CA LEU A 125 0.46 5.00 8.00
C LEU A 125 0.06 4.37 9.33
N THR A 126 -1.01 4.87 9.93
CA THR A 126 -1.60 4.31 11.14
C THR A 126 -2.40 3.04 10.84
N LYS A 127 -2.69 2.26 11.88
CA LYS A 127 -3.59 1.11 11.75
C LYS A 127 -4.97 1.52 11.20
N ALA A 128 -5.54 2.63 11.68
CA ALA A 128 -6.86 3.09 11.26
C ALA A 128 -6.89 3.52 9.78
N GLU A 129 -5.88 4.24 9.30
CA GLU A 129 -5.77 4.63 7.89
C GLU A 129 -5.58 3.40 6.99
N ALA A 130 -4.74 2.45 7.39
CA ALA A 130 -4.55 1.20 6.64
C ALA A 130 -5.88 0.45 6.47
N ILE A 131 -6.63 0.29 7.57
CA ILE A 131 -7.96 -0.33 7.57
C ILE A 131 -8.90 0.40 6.62
N ARG A 132 -8.97 1.73 6.71
CA ARG A 132 -9.85 2.55 5.86
C ARG A 132 -9.57 2.32 4.38
N HIS A 133 -8.31 2.40 3.95
CA HIS A 133 -7.95 2.21 2.54
C HIS A 133 -8.19 0.78 2.05
N PHE A 134 -7.91 -0.24 2.86
CA PHE A 134 -8.22 -1.61 2.48
C PHE A 134 -9.73 -1.86 2.34
N LEU A 135 -10.55 -1.30 3.24
CA LEU A 135 -12.00 -1.40 3.15
C LEU A 135 -12.56 -0.66 1.94
N GLU A 136 -12.05 0.53 1.64
CA GLU A 136 -12.41 1.30 0.44
C GLU A 136 -12.17 0.48 -0.83
N ILE A 137 -10.95 -0.05 -1.00
CA ILE A 137 -10.60 -0.87 -2.17
C ILE A 137 -11.47 -2.13 -2.22
N LYS A 138 -11.66 -2.81 -1.09
CA LYS A 138 -12.43 -4.05 -1.03
C LYS A 138 -13.88 -3.82 -1.47
N SER A 139 -14.51 -2.74 -1.01
CA SER A 139 -15.86 -2.35 -1.43
C SER A 139 -15.93 -2.11 -2.93
N LEU A 140 -14.96 -1.39 -3.51
CA LEU A 140 -14.89 -1.16 -4.95
C LEU A 140 -14.75 -2.46 -5.76
N LEU A 141 -13.91 -3.39 -5.31
CA LEU A 141 -13.73 -4.69 -5.97
C LEU A 141 -15.00 -5.55 -5.93
N VAL A 142 -15.69 -5.57 -4.79
CA VAL A 142 -16.96 -6.30 -4.63
C VAL A 142 -18.03 -5.72 -5.56
N GLU A 143 -18.18 -4.40 -5.60
CA GLU A 143 -19.12 -3.74 -6.51
C GLU A 143 -18.80 -4.01 -7.98
N PHE A 144 -17.52 -3.98 -8.36
CA PHE A 144 -17.09 -4.28 -9.73
C PHE A 144 -17.46 -5.72 -10.12
N ASN A 145 -17.13 -6.70 -9.26
CA ASN A 145 -17.43 -8.12 -9.50
C ASN A 145 -18.93 -8.40 -9.59
N HIS A 146 -19.78 -7.65 -8.85
CA HIS A 146 -21.23 -7.77 -8.98
C HIS A 146 -21.77 -7.24 -10.32
N ARG A 147 -21.11 -6.21 -10.90
CA ARG A 147 -21.52 -5.63 -12.19
C ARG A 147 -21.00 -6.44 -13.38
N THR A 148 -19.93 -7.20 -13.22
CA THR A 148 -19.37 -8.07 -14.25
C THR A 148 -19.29 -9.52 -13.74
N PRO A 149 -20.40 -10.29 -13.78
CA PRO A 149 -20.32 -11.71 -13.48
C PRO A 149 -19.32 -12.35 -14.45
N THR A 150 -18.34 -13.08 -13.90
CA THR A 150 -17.37 -13.87 -14.66
C THR A 150 -18.13 -14.82 -15.56
N ASN A 151 -18.17 -14.51 -16.86
CA ASN A 151 -18.74 -15.39 -17.86
C ASN A 151 -17.79 -16.58 -18.00
N SER A 152 -18.06 -17.66 -17.25
CA SER A 152 -17.35 -18.92 -17.38
C SER A 152 -17.62 -19.46 -18.78
N TYR A 153 -16.62 -19.37 -19.67
CA TYR A 153 -16.61 -20.14 -20.90
C TYR A 153 -16.58 -21.62 -20.54
N SER A 154 -17.76 -22.23 -20.46
CA SER A 154 -17.91 -23.68 -20.52
C SER A 154 -17.38 -24.12 -21.87
N GLN A 155 -16.19 -24.74 -21.88
CA GLN A 155 -15.76 -25.57 -22.99
C GLN A 155 -16.79 -26.68 -23.16
N THR A 156 -17.74 -26.46 -24.06
CA THR A 156 -18.59 -27.54 -24.55
C THR A 156 -17.78 -28.23 -25.65
N SER A 157 -17.37 -29.46 -25.36
CA SER A 157 -16.81 -30.39 -26.33
C SER A 157 -17.61 -30.37 -27.63
N LEU A 158 -16.93 -30.09 -28.74
CA LEU A 158 -17.36 -30.52 -30.06
C LEU A 158 -16.38 -31.59 -30.53
N LEU A 159 -16.70 -32.83 -30.16
CA LEU A 159 -16.43 -34.00 -30.98
C LEU A 159 -17.43 -33.95 -32.13
N GLN A 160 -16.99 -33.61 -33.34
CA GLN A 160 -17.46 -34.16 -34.62
C GLN A 160 -16.32 -34.11 -35.64
#